data_AF-A0A4W5QDM8-F1
#
_entry.id   AF-A0A4W5QDM8-F1
#
_cell.length_a   1.000
_cell.length_b   1.000
_cell.length_c   1.000
_cell.angle_alpha   90.00
_cell.angle_beta   90.00
_cell.angle_gamma   90.00
#
_symmetry.space_group_name_H-M   'P 1'
#
loop_
_entity.id
_entity.type
_entity.pdbx_description
1 polymer ?
#
loop_
_entity_poly.entity_id
_entity_poly.type
_entity_poly.pdbx_seq_one_letter_code
_entity_poly.pdbx_strand_id
1 'polypeptide(L)'
;MPEEQAFCVLGRIMYEYGLRELYKNNFEDLHCKFYQLERLLQEQLPELWSHFQDLNLEAHMYASQWFLTLFTAKFPLCMVFHITDLLLCEGLNVIFNVALALLKTSKEDLLQTDFEGALKFFRVQLPKRYRAAENARRLMEQACNIKVGTIILCFLSPPVLHTALTTGPKVRLCF
;
A
#
# COMPACT_ATOMS: atom_id res chain seq x y z
N MET A 1 11.48 -11.30 -21.56
CA MET A 1 10.13 -11.75 -21.93
C MET A 1 9.78 -11.11 -23.27
N PRO A 2 9.39 -11.89 -24.30
CA PRO A 2 8.86 -11.37 -25.56
C PRO A 2 7.59 -10.52 -25.37
N GLU A 3 7.29 -9.65 -26.33
CA GLU A 3 6.16 -8.71 -26.28
C GLU A 3 4.81 -9.40 -26.04
N GLU A 4 4.49 -10.43 -26.83
CA GLU A 4 3.22 -11.17 -26.72
C GLU A 4 3.03 -11.76 -25.32
N GLN A 5 4.08 -12.35 -24.76
CA GLN A 5 4.05 -12.91 -23.41
C GLN A 5 3.87 -11.82 -22.35
N ALA A 6 4.51 -10.66 -22.53
CA ALA A 6 4.34 -9.53 -21.63
C ALA A 6 2.90 -9.00 -21.65
N PHE A 7 2.26 -8.94 -22.82
CA PHE A 7 0.85 -8.59 -22.95
C PHE A 7 -0.05 -9.61 -22.24
N CYS A 8 0.19 -10.91 -22.41
CA CYS A 8 -0.56 -11.95 -21.71
C CYS A 8 -0.44 -11.84 -20.19
N VAL A 9 0.78 -11.63 -19.67
CA VAL A 9 1.01 -11.47 -18.22
C VAL A 9 0.33 -10.21 -17.71
N LEU A 10 0.43 -9.09 -18.42
CA LEU A 10 -0.28 -7.86 -18.06
C LEU A 10 -1.80 -8.09 -18.05
N GLY A 11 -2.34 -8.80 -19.03
CA GLY A 11 -3.75 -9.21 -19.05
C GLY A 11 -4.14 -9.98 -17.79
N ARG A 12 -3.34 -10.96 -17.37
CA ARG A 12 -3.60 -11.67 -16.12
C ARG A 12 -3.54 -10.76 -14.89
N ILE A 13 -2.52 -9.91 -14.79
CA ILE A 13 -2.40 -8.95 -13.67
C ILE A 13 -3.65 -8.05 -13.60
N MET A 14 -4.12 -7.56 -14.74
CA MET A 14 -5.28 -6.68 -14.81
C MET A 14 -6.58 -7.41 -14.45
N TYR A 15 -6.82 -8.60 -15.01
CA TYR A 15 -8.12 -9.27 -14.91
C TYR A 15 -8.17 -10.38 -13.84
N GLU A 16 -7.16 -11.24 -13.76
CA GLU A 16 -7.14 -12.38 -12.82
C GLU A 16 -6.67 -11.95 -11.43
N TYR A 17 -5.64 -11.09 -11.35
CA TYR A 17 -5.15 -10.56 -10.06
C TYR A 17 -5.93 -9.34 -9.57
N GLY A 18 -6.90 -8.84 -10.34
CA GLY A 18 -7.84 -7.80 -9.92
C GLY A 18 -7.29 -6.38 -9.91
N LEU A 19 -6.14 -6.10 -10.54
CA LEU A 19 -5.59 -4.73 -10.57
C LEU A 19 -6.54 -3.73 -11.26
N ARG A 20 -7.29 -4.19 -12.27
CA ARG A 20 -8.30 -3.39 -12.98
C ARG A 20 -9.37 -2.84 -12.05
N GLU A 21 -9.76 -3.57 -11.01
CA GLU A 21 -10.88 -3.17 -10.15
C GLU A 21 -10.58 -1.85 -9.43
N LEU A 22 -9.31 -1.61 -9.11
CA LEU A 22 -8.85 -0.34 -8.52
C LEU A 22 -9.11 0.89 -9.40
N TYR A 23 -9.32 0.72 -10.71
CA TYR A 23 -9.54 1.81 -11.67
C TYR A 23 -11.03 2.02 -12.02
N LYS A 24 -11.94 1.15 -11.57
CA LYS A 24 -13.37 1.23 -11.89
C LYS A 24 -14.10 2.17 -10.92
N ASN A 25 -15.34 2.54 -11.27
CA ASN A 25 -16.30 3.22 -10.39
C ASN A 25 -15.71 4.41 -9.61
N ASN A 26 -14.96 5.28 -10.29
CA ASN A 26 -14.28 6.41 -9.66
C ASN A 26 -13.35 5.99 -8.50
N PHE A 27 -12.60 4.89 -8.69
CA PHE A 27 -11.58 4.39 -7.76
C PHE A 27 -12.13 3.88 -6.40
N GLU A 28 -13.39 3.41 -6.36
CA GLU A 28 -14.03 2.91 -5.14
C GLU A 28 -13.19 1.83 -4.42
N ASP A 29 -12.72 0.82 -5.15
CA ASP A 29 -11.89 -0.24 -4.59
C ASP A 29 -10.54 0.28 -4.09
N LEU A 30 -9.95 1.26 -4.78
CA LEU A 30 -8.72 1.90 -4.33
C LEU A 30 -8.93 2.68 -3.02
N HIS A 31 -10.04 3.40 -2.87
CA HIS A 31 -10.40 4.04 -1.61
C HIS A 31 -10.59 3.03 -0.48
N CYS A 32 -11.16 1.86 -0.77
CA CYS A 32 -11.20 0.75 0.17
C CYS A 32 -9.78 0.28 0.56
N LYS A 33 -8.84 0.18 -0.40
CA LYS A 33 -7.43 -0.15 -0.09
C LYS A 33 -6.77 0.91 0.80
N PHE A 34 -7.04 2.20 0.61
CA PHE A 34 -6.52 3.25 1.50
C PHE A 34 -7.03 3.09 2.93
N TYR A 35 -8.34 2.89 3.09
CA TYR A 35 -8.93 2.63 4.40
C TYR A 35 -8.29 1.40 5.08
N GLN A 36 -8.14 0.29 4.34
CA GLN A 36 -7.48 -0.92 4.84
C GLN A 36 -6.03 -0.64 5.27
N LEU A 37 -5.27 0.14 4.49
CA LEU A 37 -3.89 0.49 4.83
C LEU A 37 -3.83 1.34 6.11
N GLU A 38 -4.72 2.32 6.26
CA GLU A 38 -4.79 3.15 7.47
C GLU A 38 -5.19 2.34 8.69
N ARG A 39 -6.10 1.36 8.55
CA ARG A 39 -6.45 0.44 9.63
C ARG A 39 -5.26 -0.38 10.10
N LEU A 40 -4.51 -0.94 9.15
CA LEU A 40 -3.30 -1.70 9.44
C LEU A 40 -2.21 -0.82 10.04
N LEU A 41 -2.10 0.43 9.57
CA LEU A 41 -1.16 1.41 10.13
C LEU A 41 -1.49 1.71 11.59
N GLN A 42 -2.77 1.94 11.93
CA GLN A 42 -3.18 2.19 13.30
C GLN A 42 -2.90 1.00 14.22
N GLU A 43 -3.09 -0.22 13.75
CA GLU A 43 -2.86 -1.41 14.55
C GLU A 43 -1.36 -1.70 14.76
N GLN A 44 -0.56 -1.63 13.69
CA GLN A 44 0.82 -2.12 13.70
C GLN A 44 1.85 -1.01 13.96
N LEU A 45 1.51 0.25 13.67
CA LEU A 45 2.38 1.43 13.81
C LEU A 45 1.58 2.61 14.41
N PRO A 46 0.97 2.45 15.60
CA PRO A 46 0.02 3.42 16.16
C PRO A 46 0.60 4.82 16.34
N GLU A 47 1.88 4.93 16.69
CA GLU A 47 2.57 6.23 16.81
C GLU A 47 2.67 6.96 15.47
N LEU A 48 3.01 6.25 14.39
CA LEU A 48 3.12 6.82 13.05
C LEU A 48 1.72 7.19 12.51
N TRP A 49 0.73 6.34 12.77
CA TRP A 49 -0.66 6.63 12.44
C TRP A 49 -1.14 7.91 13.13
N SER A 50 -0.91 8.04 14.44
CA SER A 50 -1.29 9.24 15.19
C SER A 50 -0.65 10.50 14.61
N HIS A 51 0.64 10.45 14.32
CA HIS A 51 1.36 11.55 13.69
C HIS A 51 0.76 11.95 12.33
N PHE A 52 0.38 10.96 11.51
CA PHE A 52 -0.29 11.24 10.23
C PHE A 52 -1.67 11.86 10.42
N GLN A 53 -2.43 11.47 11.45
CA GLN A 53 -3.71 12.11 11.78
C GLN A 53 -3.50 13.57 12.19
N ASP A 54 -2.50 13.86 13.03
CA ASP A 54 -2.19 15.23 13.47
C ASP A 54 -1.79 16.14 12.30
N LEU A 55 -1.15 15.57 11.28
CA LEU A 55 -0.79 16.26 10.03
C LEU A 55 -1.93 16.34 9.00
N ASN A 56 -3.07 15.69 9.22
CA ASN A 56 -4.10 15.43 8.19
C ASN A 56 -3.52 14.78 6.91
N LEU A 57 -2.56 13.86 7.08
CA LEU A 57 -1.90 13.16 5.99
C LEU A 57 -2.62 11.83 5.71
N GLU A 58 -3.47 11.83 4.69
CA GLU A 58 -4.25 10.64 4.30
C GLU A 58 -3.50 9.72 3.33
N ALA A 59 -3.82 8.43 3.35
CA ALA A 59 -3.15 7.42 2.52
C ALA A 59 -3.20 7.71 1.02
N HIS A 60 -4.28 8.32 0.52
CA HIS A 60 -4.43 8.66 -0.90
C HIS A 60 -3.31 9.61 -1.39
N MET A 61 -2.75 10.43 -0.50
CA MET A 61 -1.75 11.44 -0.85
C MET A 61 -0.37 10.84 -1.16
N TYR A 62 -0.06 9.65 -0.63
CA TYR A 62 1.25 9.00 -0.83
C TYR A 62 1.19 7.57 -1.40
N ALA A 63 0.11 6.82 -1.15
CA ALA A 63 0.02 5.41 -1.52
C ALA A 63 -0.69 5.13 -2.84
N SER A 64 -1.31 6.14 -3.49
CA SER A 64 -2.05 5.94 -4.75
C SER A 64 -1.22 5.18 -5.82
N GLN A 65 0.02 5.59 -6.04
CA GLN A 65 0.88 4.94 -7.02
C GLN A 65 1.39 3.57 -6.57
N TRP A 66 1.45 3.30 -5.26
CA TRP A 66 1.87 2.00 -4.74
C TRP A 66 0.90 0.92 -5.17
N PHE A 67 -0.40 1.18 -5.04
CA PHE A 67 -1.47 0.28 -5.45
C PHE A 67 -1.69 0.27 -6.97
N LEU A 68 -1.86 1.44 -7.59
CA LEU A 68 -2.23 1.51 -9.01
C LEU A 68 -1.13 1.00 -9.93
N THR A 69 0.13 1.26 -9.59
CA THR A 69 1.28 0.94 -10.46
C THR A 69 2.11 -0.22 -9.94
N LEU A 70 1.70 -0.87 -8.86
CA LEU A 70 2.47 -1.93 -8.20
C LEU A 70 3.93 -1.48 -7.93
N PHE A 71 4.08 -0.24 -7.43
CA PHE A 71 5.35 0.46 -7.17
C PHE A 71 6.23 0.79 -8.38
N THR A 72 5.88 0.37 -9.61
CA THR A 72 6.69 0.55 -10.83
C THR A 72 6.99 2.02 -11.18
N ALA A 73 6.12 2.96 -10.79
CA ALA A 73 6.25 4.37 -11.22
C ALA A 73 7.39 5.15 -10.56
N LYS A 74 7.84 4.75 -9.36
CA LYS A 74 8.79 5.54 -8.55
C LYS A 74 9.95 4.71 -7.99
N PHE A 75 9.76 3.41 -7.75
CA PHE A 75 10.76 2.58 -7.10
C PHE A 75 11.75 1.97 -8.10
N PRO A 76 13.00 1.69 -7.69
CA PRO A 76 14.00 1.07 -8.54
C PRO A 76 13.58 -0.33 -9.02
N LEU A 77 13.96 -0.68 -10.26
CA LEU A 77 13.55 -1.96 -10.88
C LEU A 77 13.94 -3.20 -10.07
N CYS A 78 15.10 -3.18 -9.39
CA CYS A 78 15.53 -4.29 -8.54
C CYS A 78 14.52 -4.61 -7.42
N MET A 79 13.89 -3.59 -6.84
CA MET A 79 12.83 -3.77 -5.86
C MET A 79 11.51 -4.18 -6.52
N VAL A 80 11.16 -3.55 -7.63
CA VAL A 80 9.92 -3.81 -8.36
C VAL A 80 9.84 -5.26 -8.88
N PHE A 81 10.96 -5.84 -9.31
CA PHE A 81 11.00 -7.25 -9.72
C PHE A 81 10.63 -8.19 -8.57
N HIS A 82 11.19 -7.99 -7.37
CA HIS A 82 10.81 -8.80 -6.21
C HIS A 82 9.34 -8.62 -5.81
N ILE A 83 8.81 -7.39 -5.90
CA ILE A 83 7.38 -7.15 -5.65
C ILE A 83 6.52 -7.89 -6.68
N THR A 84 6.95 -7.91 -7.94
CA THR A 84 6.25 -8.60 -9.03
C THR A 84 6.27 -10.11 -8.81
N ASP A 85 7.41 -10.68 -8.38
CA ASP A 85 7.52 -12.10 -8.05
C ASP A 85 6.54 -12.50 -6.94
N LEU A 86 6.51 -11.71 -5.85
CA LEU A 86 5.59 -11.96 -4.74
C LEU A 86 4.13 -11.75 -5.15
N LEU A 87 3.83 -10.74 -5.95
CA LEU A 87 2.46 -10.49 -6.44
C LEU A 87 1.95 -11.64 -7.29
N LEU A 88 2.78 -12.18 -8.18
CA LEU A 88 2.40 -13.31 -9.02
C LEU A 88 2.23 -14.59 -8.20
N CYS A 89 2.95 -14.73 -7.08
CA CYS A 89 2.87 -15.89 -6.20
C CYS A 89 1.72 -15.83 -5.18
N GLU A 90 1.53 -14.68 -4.53
CA GLU A 90 0.64 -14.52 -3.36
C GLU A 90 -0.60 -13.65 -3.64
N GLY A 91 -0.61 -12.92 -4.76
CA GLY A 91 -1.71 -12.04 -5.16
C GLY A 91 -1.54 -10.58 -4.74
N LEU A 92 -2.56 -9.77 -5.04
CA LEU A 92 -2.51 -8.31 -4.91
C LEU A 92 -2.38 -7.83 -3.44
N ASN A 93 -2.71 -8.67 -2.46
CA ASN A 93 -2.59 -8.32 -1.04
C ASN A 93 -1.15 -8.07 -0.59
N VAL A 94 -0.15 -8.60 -1.30
CA VAL A 94 1.27 -8.32 -1.01
C VAL A 94 1.61 -6.82 -1.02
N ILE A 95 0.83 -6.02 -1.74
CA ILE A 95 1.02 -4.57 -1.79
C ILE A 95 0.87 -3.95 -0.39
N PHE A 96 0.02 -4.50 0.47
CA PHE A 96 -0.08 -4.08 1.87
C PHE A 96 1.16 -4.45 2.67
N ASN A 97 1.68 -5.67 2.51
CA ASN A 97 2.91 -6.12 3.16
C ASN A 97 4.07 -5.19 2.84
N VAL A 98 4.24 -4.86 1.55
CA VAL A 98 5.32 -3.97 1.09
C VAL A 98 5.09 -2.53 1.59
N ALA A 99 3.86 -2.02 1.54
CA ALA A 99 3.54 -0.69 2.05
C ALA A 99 3.84 -0.56 3.56
N LEU A 100 3.42 -1.54 4.36
CA LEU A 100 3.70 -1.56 5.80
C LEU A 100 5.19 -1.72 6.09
N ALA A 101 5.92 -2.54 5.32
CA ALA A 101 7.37 -2.66 5.47
C ALA A 101 8.07 -1.33 5.20
N LEU A 102 7.66 -0.60 4.15
CA LEU A 102 8.19 0.72 3.82
C LEU A 102 7.94 1.73 4.94
N LEU A 103 6.73 1.76 5.48
CA LEU A 103 6.33 2.66 6.57
C LEU A 103 7.05 2.31 7.87
N LYS A 104 7.17 1.03 8.20
CA LYS A 104 7.87 0.54 9.39
C LYS A 104 9.35 0.88 9.35
N THR A 105 10.02 0.63 8.23
CA THR A 105 11.47 0.92 8.07
C THR A 105 11.77 2.42 8.02
N SER A 106 10.77 3.25 7.70
CA SER A 106 10.92 4.71 7.63
C SER A 106 10.26 5.46 8.79
N LYS A 107 9.78 4.74 9.82
CA LYS A 107 8.98 5.30 10.92
C LYS A 107 9.68 6.48 11.58
N GLU A 108 10.93 6.29 12.00
CA GLU A 108 11.70 7.30 12.74
C GLU A 108 11.92 8.58 11.93
N ASP A 109 12.15 8.46 10.62
CA ASP A 109 12.28 9.63 9.74
C ASP A 109 10.95 10.36 9.57
N LEU A 110 9.86 9.62 9.40
CA LEU A 110 8.53 10.18 9.16
C LEU A 110 7.97 10.89 10.40
N LEU A 111 8.23 10.38 11.61
CA LEU A 111 7.83 11.02 12.87
C LEU A 111 8.47 12.40 13.08
N GLN A 112 9.56 12.71 12.38
CA GLN A 112 10.26 13.99 12.47
C GLN A 112 9.84 14.98 11.39
N THR A 113 8.91 14.60 10.50
CA THR A 113 8.47 15.44 9.39
C THR A 113 7.16 16.15 9.69
N ASP A 114 7.01 17.36 9.13
CA ASP A 114 5.71 18.00 8.94
C ASP A 114 5.03 17.47 7.66
N PHE A 115 3.86 18.00 7.33
CA PHE A 115 3.07 17.56 6.16
C PHE A 115 3.87 17.62 4.85
N GLU A 116 4.55 18.75 4.56
CA GLU A 116 5.33 18.89 3.33
C GLU A 116 6.56 17.97 3.34
N GLY A 117 7.24 17.86 4.49
CA GLY A 117 8.37 16.98 4.71
C GLY A 117 8.03 15.52 4.44
N ALA A 118 6.88 15.04 4.91
CA ALA A 118 6.40 13.68 4.69
C ALA A 118 6.17 13.41 3.20
N LEU A 119 5.45 14.30 2.49
CA LEU A 119 5.22 14.17 1.05
C LEU A 119 6.53 14.18 0.24
N LYS A 120 7.46 15.06 0.60
CA LYS A 120 8.80 15.12 -0.01
C LYS A 120 9.59 13.84 0.26
N PHE A 121 9.49 13.29 1.46
CA PHE A 121 10.13 12.03 1.85
C PHE A 121 9.64 10.88 0.96
N PHE A 122 8.32 10.68 0.85
CA PHE A 122 7.72 9.64 0.02
C PHE A 122 8.10 9.78 -1.47
N ARG A 123 8.11 11.01 -1.99
CA ARG A 123 8.38 11.27 -3.41
C ARG A 123 9.86 11.10 -3.79
N VAL A 124 10.78 11.47 -2.89
CA VAL A 124 12.20 11.64 -3.25
C VAL A 124 13.11 10.72 -2.46
N GLN A 125 12.97 10.68 -1.15
CA GLN A 125 13.95 10.00 -0.27
C GLN A 125 13.67 8.51 -0.22
N LEU A 126 12.41 8.12 -0.03
CA LEU A 126 12.02 6.73 0.12
C LEU A 126 12.44 5.85 -1.08
N PRO A 127 12.19 6.21 -2.36
CA PRO A 127 12.61 5.37 -3.47
C PRO A 127 14.13 5.28 -3.63
N LYS A 128 14.87 6.33 -3.23
CA LYS A 128 16.34 6.35 -3.31
C LYS A 128 16.98 5.32 -2.37
N ARG A 129 16.37 5.02 -1.22
CA ARG A 129 16.88 4.04 -0.25
C ARG A 129 16.99 2.63 -0.83
N TYR A 130 16.13 2.29 -1.79
CA TYR A 130 16.04 0.95 -2.37
C TYR A 130 16.75 0.80 -3.72
N ARG A 131 17.65 1.74 -4.08
CA ARG A 131 18.48 1.61 -5.28
C ARG A 131 19.50 0.48 -5.16
N ALA A 132 20.01 0.25 -3.94
CA ALA A 132 20.89 -0.87 -3.66
C ALA A 132 20.06 -2.15 -3.52
N ALA A 133 20.44 -3.20 -4.25
CA ALA A 133 19.73 -4.48 -4.26
C ALA A 133 19.63 -5.11 -2.85
N GLU A 134 20.65 -4.94 -2.01
CA GLU A 134 20.65 -5.43 -0.63
C GLU A 134 19.54 -4.80 0.22
N ASN A 135 19.28 -3.50 0.06
CA ASN A 135 18.21 -2.81 0.79
C ASN A 135 16.83 -3.29 0.30
N ALA A 136 16.69 -3.50 -1.01
CA ALA A 136 15.46 -4.05 -1.58
C ALA A 136 15.20 -5.48 -1.05
N ARG A 137 16.22 -6.34 -1.02
CA ARG A 137 16.12 -7.69 -0.48
C ARG A 137 15.68 -7.71 0.99
N ARG A 138 16.34 -6.90 1.84
CA ARG A 138 15.98 -6.78 3.25
C ARG A 138 14.54 -6.30 3.44
N LEU A 139 14.08 -5.36 2.61
CA LEU A 139 12.69 -4.90 2.65
C LEU A 139 11.71 -6.04 2.31
N MET A 140 12.02 -6.87 1.30
CA MET A 140 11.17 -8.00 0.92
C MET A 140 11.13 -9.07 2.02
N GLU A 141 12.27 -9.38 2.65
CA GLU A 141 12.34 -10.27 3.81
C GLU A 141 11.47 -9.74 4.97
N GLN A 142 11.46 -8.43 5.20
CA GLN A 142 10.56 -7.81 6.19
C GLN A 142 9.10 -7.89 5.77
N ALA A 143 8.77 -7.61 4.50
CA ALA A 143 7.40 -7.64 3.99
C ALA A 143 6.76 -9.04 4.13
N CYS A 144 7.51 -10.11 3.83
CA CYS A 144 7.03 -11.49 3.98
C CYS A 144 6.73 -11.87 5.44
N ASN A 145 7.39 -11.21 6.39
CA ASN A 145 7.19 -11.45 7.83
C ASN A 145 6.04 -10.61 8.43
N ILE A 146 5.52 -9.63 7.70
CA ILE A 146 4.39 -8.83 8.16
C ILE A 146 3.12 -9.66 8.04
N LYS A 147 2.52 -9.94 9.20
CA LYS A 147 1.21 -10.58 9.27
C LYS A 147 0.16 -9.53 8.96
N VAL A 148 -0.31 -9.52 7.72
CA VAL A 148 -1.54 -8.82 7.38
C VAL A 148 -2.67 -9.79 7.75
N GLY A 149 -3.06 -9.78 9.03
CA GLY A 149 -4.11 -10.65 9.54
C GLY A 149 -5.47 -10.42 8.86
N THR A 150 -6.45 -11.27 9.18
CA THR A 150 -7.83 -11.39 8.64
C THR A 150 -8.65 -10.09 8.54
N ILE A 151 -8.12 -8.94 8.95
CA ILE A 151 -8.72 -7.61 8.81
C ILE A 151 -8.99 -7.25 7.34
N ILE A 152 -8.12 -7.63 6.39
CA ILE A 152 -8.45 -7.46 4.95
C ILE A 152 -9.71 -8.26 4.57
N LEU A 153 -9.92 -9.44 5.18
CA LEU A 153 -11.07 -10.30 4.91
C LEU A 153 -12.38 -9.77 5.52
N CYS A 154 -12.35 -9.13 6.69
CA CYS A 154 -13.57 -8.63 7.35
C CYS A 154 -14.23 -7.43 6.64
N PHE A 155 -13.45 -6.60 5.92
CA PHE A 155 -13.98 -5.41 5.25
C PHE A 155 -14.32 -5.62 3.77
N LEU A 156 -14.20 -6.84 3.24
CA LEU A 156 -14.59 -7.22 1.87
C LEU A 156 -16.09 -7.46 1.69
N SER A 157 -16.92 -7.25 2.72
CA SER A 157 -18.38 -7.31 2.55
C SER A 157 -18.88 -5.97 1.99
N PRO A 158 -19.44 -5.92 0.77
CA PRO A 158 -19.90 -4.68 0.13
C PRO A 158 -20.84 -3.77 0.94
N PRO A 159 -21.69 -4.23 1.89
CA PRO A 159 -22.58 -3.30 2.60
C PRO A 159 -21.89 -2.30 3.56
N VAL A 160 -20.62 -2.49 3.93
CA VAL A 160 -19.95 -1.63 4.94
C VAL A 160 -19.33 -0.37 4.33
N LEU A 161 -18.93 -0.40 3.06
CA LEU A 161 -18.25 0.73 2.41
C LEU A 161 -19.20 1.93 2.18
N HIS A 162 -20.46 1.64 1.83
CA HIS A 162 -21.47 2.68 1.60
C HIS A 162 -21.88 3.41 2.89
N THR A 163 -21.70 2.77 4.05
CA THR A 163 -21.92 3.39 5.37
C THR A 163 -20.69 4.18 5.84
N ALA A 164 -19.47 3.71 5.53
CA ALA A 164 -18.24 4.39 5.93
C ALA A 164 -17.98 5.70 5.15
N LEU A 165 -18.31 5.76 3.87
CA LEU A 165 -18.11 6.97 3.04
C LEU A 165 -19.15 8.08 3.30
N THR A 166 -20.29 7.75 3.90
CA THR A 166 -21.38 8.71 4.20
C THR A 166 -21.34 9.24 5.63
N THR A 167 -20.52 8.66 6.50
CA THR A 167 -20.42 9.08 7.90
C THR A 167 -18.98 9.46 8.25
N GLY A 168 -18.76 10.77 8.38
CA GLY A 168 -17.59 11.31 9.08
C GLY A 168 -17.50 10.77 10.53
N PRO A 169 -16.42 11.10 11.26
CA PRO A 169 -15.85 10.26 12.31
C PRO A 169 -16.83 10.05 13.48
N LYS A 170 -17.59 8.96 13.43
CA LYS A 170 -18.22 8.34 14.58
C LYS A 170 -18.03 6.83 14.47
N VAL A 171 -16.84 6.41 14.88
CA VAL A 171 -16.56 5.02 15.25
C VAL A 171 -17.48 4.65 16.42
N ARG A 172 -18.54 3.89 16.17
CA ARG A 172 -19.16 3.08 17.22
C ARG A 172 -18.48 1.73 17.22
N LEU A 173 -17.64 1.50 18.22
CA LEU A 173 -17.33 0.16 18.69
C LEU A 173 -18.65 -0.51 19.11
N CYS A 174 -18.93 -1.68 18.57
CA CYS A 174 -19.82 -2.63 19.21
C CYS A 174 -18.99 -3.89 19.53
N PHE A 175 -19.04 -4.27 20.80
CA PHE A 175 -18.70 -5.59 21.32
C PHE A 175 -19.50 -6.68 20.59
#